data_AF-A0AAC8WBN8-F1
#
_entry.id   AF-A0AAC8WBN8-F1
#
_cell.length_a   1.000
_cell.length_b   1.000
_cell.length_c   1.000
_cell.angle_alpha   90.00
_cell.angle_beta   90.00
_cell.angle_gamma   90.00
#
_symmetry.space_group_name_H-M   'P 1'
#
loop_
_entity.id
_entity.type
_entity.pdbx_description
1 polymer ?
#
loop_
_entity_poly.entity_id
_entity_poly.type
_entity_poly.pdbx_seq_one_letter_code
_entity_poly.pdbx_strand_id
1 'polypeptide(L)' 'MEKQWDKSKITVTTLGSDNVMRKRNIANAIQEVSPEQMAQLIAIVSELTGAKVDEARLVQENKYVG' A
#
# COMPACT_ATOMS: atom_id res chain seq x y z
N MET A 1 27.19 -11.94 -8.60
CA MET A 1 26.60 -11.36 -7.37
C MET A 1 25.18 -10.97 -7.71
N GLU A 2 24.19 -11.65 -7.13
CA GLU A 2 22.78 -11.23 -7.25
C GLU A 2 22.64 -9.88 -6.53
N LYS A 3 22.12 -8.89 -7.24
CA LYS A 3 21.89 -7.56 -6.65
C LYS A 3 20.67 -7.70 -5.72
N GLN A 4 20.91 -7.64 -4.42
CA GLN A 4 19.83 -7.52 -3.43
C GLN A 4 19.33 -6.08 -3.44
N TRP A 5 18.03 -5.90 -3.58
CA TRP A 5 17.40 -4.59 -3.47
C TRP A 5 16.30 -4.66 -2.42
N ASP A 6 16.19 -3.62 -1.60
CA ASP A 6 15.06 -3.49 -0.68
C ASP A 6 13.84 -3.07 -1.48
N LYS A 7 12.86 -3.97 -1.54
CA LYS A 7 11.57 -3.69 -2.20
C LYS A 7 10.61 -3.24 -1.13
N SER A 8 10.06 -2.04 -1.28
CA SER A 8 8.95 -1.61 -0.46
C SER A 8 7.67 -1.41 -1.28
N LYS A 9 6.54 -1.59 -0.61
CA LYS A 9 5.22 -1.39 -1.21
C LYS A 9 4.24 -0.95 -0.14
N ILE A 10 3.33 -0.05 -0.49
CA ILE A 10 2.16 0.20 0.35
C ILE A 10 1.06 -0.76 -0.10
N THR A 11 0.52 -1.52 0.84
CA THR A 11 -0.66 -2.34 0.61
C THR A 11 -1.87 -1.60 1.16
N VAL A 12 -2.85 -1.34 0.31
CA VAL A 12 -4.15 -0.77 0.71
C VAL A 12 -5.23 -1.80 0.47
N THR A 13 -6.03 -2.06 1.50
CA THR A 13 -7.18 -2.97 1.44
C THR A 13 -8.46 -2.14 1.53
N THR A 14 -9.36 -2.31 0.57
CA THR A 14 -10.64 -1.61 0.54
C THR A 14 -11.80 -2.60 0.47
N LEU A 15 -12.90 -2.28 1.15
CA LEU A 15 -14.17 -2.99 1.05
C LEU A 15 -15.05 -2.26 0.05
N GLY A 16 -15.26 -2.89 -1.12
CA GLY A 16 -16.16 -2.34 -2.13
C GLY A 16 -17.63 -2.35 -1.69
N SER A 17 -18.46 -1.57 -2.38
CA SER A 17 -19.91 -1.52 -2.17
C SER A 17 -20.63 -2.86 -2.43
N ASP A 18 -19.98 -3.77 -3.15
CA ASP A 18 -20.39 -5.15 -3.37
C ASP A 18 -19.96 -6.12 -2.25
N ASN A 19 -19.46 -5.60 -1.13
CA ASN A 19 -18.87 -6.35 -0.02
C ASN A 19 -17.66 -7.22 -0.41
N VAL A 20 -17.00 -6.91 -1.53
CA VAL A 20 -15.80 -7.62 -1.96
C VAL A 20 -14.55 -6.87 -1.49
N MET A 21 -13.70 -7.58 -0.75
CA MET A 21 -12.40 -7.08 -0.32
C MET A 21 -11.44 -7.01 -1.50
N ARG A 22 -10.82 -5.84 -1.70
CA ARG A 22 -9.86 -5.58 -2.78
C ARG A 22 -8.54 -5.14 -2.19
N LYS A 23 -7.47 -5.78 -2.66
CA LYS A 23 -6.10 -5.47 -2.25
C LYS A 23 -5.38 -4.75 -3.39
N ARG A 24 -4.83 -3.58 -3.12
CA ARG A 24 -4.01 -2.80 -4.05
C ARG A 24 -2.60 -2.67 -3.49
N ASN A 25 -1.61 -3.06 -4.29
CA ASN A 25 -0.21 -2.89 -3.96
C ASN A 25 0.35 -1.72 -4.76
N ILE A 26 0.83 -0.70 -4.08
CA ILE A 26 1.54 0.43 -4.66
C ILE A 26 3.03 0.15 -4.43
N ALA A 27 3.67 -0.46 -5.43
CA ALA A 27 5.08 -0.86 -5.35
C ALA A 27 5.97 0.29 -5.83
N ASN A 28 6.83 0.80 -4.95
CA ASN A 28 7.87 1.77 -5.29
C ASN A 28 8.97 1.75 -4.21
N ALA A 29 10.14 2.36 -4.45
CA ALA A 29 11.20 2.48 -3.43
C ALA A 29 10.81 3.51 -2.34
N ILE A 30 9.84 3.13 -1.51
CA ILE A 30 9.27 3.92 -0.42
C ILE A 30 10.06 3.61 0.86
N GLN A 31 10.96 4.50 1.28
CA GLN A 31 11.76 4.30 2.49
C GLN A 31 10.98 4.65 3.76
N GLU A 32 10.35 5.82 3.78
CA GLU A 32 9.55 6.31 4.91
C GLU A 32 8.24 6.91 4.43
N VAL A 33 7.16 6.64 5.17
CA VAL A 33 5.84 7.27 4.99
C VAL A 33 5.41 7.76 6.36
N SER A 34 5.17 9.05 6.50
CA SER A 34 4.66 9.58 7.76
C SER A 34 3.20 9.13 7.99
N PRO A 35 2.71 9.09 9.24
CA PRO A 35 1.31 8.81 9.52
C PRO A 35 0.34 9.73 8.76
N GLU A 36 0.68 11.00 8.59
CA GLU A 36 -0.10 11.99 7.87
C GLU A 36 -0.16 11.67 6.37
N GLN A 37 0.96 11.28 5.77
CA GLN A 37 1.01 10.87 4.36
C GLN A 37 0.19 9.61 4.12
N MET A 38 0.23 8.65 5.05
CA MET A 38 -0.60 7.45 4.98
C MET A 38 -2.09 7.79 5.12
N ALA A 39 -2.45 8.70 6.02
CA ALA A 39 -3.83 9.16 6.19
C ALA A 39 -4.35 9.88 4.92
N GLN A 40 -3.51 10.72 4.30
CA GLN A 40 -3.85 11.37 3.02
C GLN A 40 -4.06 10.34 1.91
N LEU A 41 -3.20 9.32 1.82
CA LEU A 41 -3.36 8.24 0.85
C LEU A 41 -4.67 7.47 1.08
N ILE A 42 -5.02 7.16 2.33
CA ILE A 42 -6.30 6.52 2.69
C ILE A 42 -7.48 7.39 2.22
N ALA A 43 -7.44 8.69 2.49
CA ALA A 43 -8.51 9.61 2.09
C ALA A 43 -8.68 9.65 0.56
N ILE A 44 -7.58 9.77 -0.19
CA ILE A 44 -7.60 9.78 -1.67
C ILE A 44 -8.16 8.46 -2.21
N VAL A 45 -7.70 7.32 -1.67
CA VAL A 45 -8.20 6.00 -2.12
C VAL A 45 -9.69 5.86 -1.81
N SER A 46 -10.14 6.29 -0.63
CA SER A 46 -11.55 6.24 -0.25
C SER A 46 -12.42 7.10 -1.17
N GLU A 47 -11.98 8.30 -1.50
CA GLU A 47 -12.69 9.23 -2.39
C GLU A 47 -12.79 8.69 -3.82
N LEU A 48 -11.67 8.20 -4.37
CA LEU A 48 -11.61 7.69 -5.74
C LEU A 48 -12.39 6.39 -5.94
N THR A 49 -12.46 5.56 -4.91
CA THR A 49 -13.09 4.23 -5.02
C THR A 49 -14.52 4.19 -4.49
N GLY A 50 -14.95 5.22 -3.76
CA GLY A 50 -16.21 5.20 -3.00
C GLY A 50 -16.27 4.06 -1.98
N ALA A 51 -15.13 3.44 -1.67
CA ALA A 51 -15.02 2.24 -0.85
C ALA A 51 -14.43 2.60 0.52
N LYS A 52 -14.86 1.89 1.55
CA LYS A 52 -14.25 2.03 2.88
C LYS A 52 -12.86 1.39 2.85
N VAL A 53 -11.85 2.15 3.23
CA VAL A 53 -10.50 1.61 3.43
C VAL A 53 -10.48 0.88 4.77
N ASP A 54 -10.08 -0.38 4.75
CA ASP A 54 -9.99 -1.24 5.93
C ASP A 54 -8.61 -1.15 6.58
N GLU A 55 -7.54 -1.16 5.76
CA GLU A 55 -6.16 -1.08 6.23
C GLU A 55 -5.26 -0.49 5.14
N ALA A 56 -4.28 0.33 5.51
CA ALA A 56 -3.16 0.70 4.65
C ALA A 56 -1.84 0.58 5.42
N ARG A 57 -0.88 -0.16 4.87
CA ARG A 57 0.42 -0.39 5.53
C ARG A 57 1.59 -0.39 4.57
N LEU A 58 2.72 0.14 5.03
CA LEU A 58 4.01 -0.01 4.36
C LEU A 58 4.55 -1.43 4.65
N VAL A 59 4.89 -2.15 3.59
CA VAL A 59 5.52 -3.48 3.64
C VAL A 59 6.91 -3.34 3.04
N GLN A 60 7.94 -3.63 3.82
CA GLN A 60 9.33 -3.71 3.39
C GLN A 60 9.74 -5.18 3.26
N GLU A 61 10.19 -5.57 2.07
CA GLU A 61 10.73 -6.89 1.78
C GLU A 61 12.25 -6.75 1.64
N ASN A 62 12.94 -6.78 2.80
CA ASN A 62 14.40 -6.72 2.84
C ASN A 62 14.98 -8.03 2.28
N LYS A 63 15.97 -7.91 1.38
CA LYS A 63 16.59 -9.05 0.64
C LYS A 63 15.72 -9.69 -0.44
N TYR A 64 14.97 -8.90 -1.21
CA TYR A 64 14.33 -9.44 -2.42
C TYR A 64 15.42 -9.84 -3.43
N VAL A 65 15.41 -11.12 -3.83
CA VAL A 65 16.23 -11.65 -4.92
C VAL A 65 15.34 -11.70 -6.17
N GLY A 66 15.74 -10.96 -7.21
CA GLY A 66 14.98 -10.81 -8.46
C GLY A 66 15.46 -11.72 -9.57
#